data_AF-A0A3N0VKD1-F1
#
_entry.id   AF-A0A3N0VKD1-F1
#
_cell.length_a   1.000
_cell.length_b   1.000
_cell.length_c   1.000
_cell.angle_alpha   90.00
_cell.angle_beta   90.00
_cell.angle_gamma   90.00
#
_symmetry.space_group_name_H-M   'P 1'
#
loop_
_entity.id
_entity.type
_entity.pdbx_description
1 polymer ?
#
loop_
_entity_poly.entity_id
_entity_poly.type
_entity_poly.pdbx_seq_one_letter_code
_entity_poly.pdbx_strand_id
1 'polypeptide(L)'
;MNSKPFWIAQNLTLLAIYAAGLALILMGHSQHFLVLLSAVLLGAHALEIPVAFKVLKHLNPAPLRLVIGTLLFGFTWWLPVKRGVYAPR
;
A
#
# COMPACT_ATOMS: atom_id res chain seq x y z
N MET A 1 0.70 -12.95 12.35
CA MET A 1 1.01 -13.72 11.12
C MET A 1 2.29 -13.15 10.51
N ASN A 2 3.38 -13.93 10.52
CA ASN A 2 4.70 -13.52 10.01
C ASN A 2 5.04 -14.18 8.66
N SER A 3 4.08 -14.84 8.01
CA SER A 3 4.32 -15.52 6.74
C SER A 3 4.46 -14.50 5.61
N LYS A 4 5.65 -14.43 5.02
CA LYS A 4 5.94 -13.60 3.83
C LYS A 4 4.93 -13.81 2.69
N PRO A 5 4.48 -15.05 2.36
CA PRO A 5 3.46 -15.27 1.33
C PRO A 5 2.12 -14.59 1.59
N PHE A 6 1.68 -14.51 2.85
CA PHE A 6 0.43 -13.84 3.21
C PHE A 6 0.48 -12.35 2.85
N TRP A 7 1.55 -11.66 3.23
CA TRP A 7 1.72 -10.24 2.94
C TRP A 7 1.86 -9.96 1.43
N ILE A 8 2.55 -10.84 0.71
CA ILE A 8 2.63 -10.76 -0.75
C ILE A 8 1.24 -10.92 -1.37
N ALA A 9 0.43 -11.87 -0.92
CA ALA A 9 -0.94 -12.05 -1.41
C ALA A 9 -1.79 -10.80 -1.19
N GLN A 10 -1.70 -10.15 -0.02
CA GLN A 10 -2.41 -8.89 0.23
C GLN A 10 -1.96 -7.77 -0.70
N ASN A 11 -0.64 -7.62 -0.90
CA ASN A 11 -0.10 -6.60 -1.81
C ASN A 11 -0.52 -6.85 -3.26
N LEU A 12 -0.56 -8.10 -3.71
CA LEU A 12 -1.05 -8.47 -5.04
C LEU A 12 -2.54 -8.14 -5.21
N THR A 13 -3.36 -8.39 -4.19
CA THR A 13 -4.78 -8.01 -4.20
C THR A 13 -4.95 -6.51 -4.35
N LEU A 14 -4.17 -5.70 -3.62
CA LEU A 14 -4.20 -4.23 -3.76
C LEU A 14 -3.80 -3.77 -5.17
N LEU A 15 -2.75 -4.37 -5.75
CA LEU A 15 -2.36 -4.08 -7.14
C LEU A 15 -3.47 -4.45 -8.13
N ALA A 16 -4.14 -5.58 -7.94
CA ALA A 16 -5.25 -5.99 -8.79
C ALA A 16 -6.43 -5.01 -8.69
N ILE A 17 -6.76 -4.52 -7.49
CA ILE A 17 -7.80 -3.50 -7.29
C ILE A 17 -7.43 -2.22 -8.03
N TYR A 18 -6.20 -1.71 -7.88
CA TYR A 18 -5.77 -0.50 -8.57
C TYR A 18 -5.73 -0.66 -10.09
N ALA A 19 -5.25 -1.79 -10.59
CA ALA A 19 -5.24 -2.08 -12.02
C ALA A 19 -6.66 -2.13 -12.60
N ALA A 20 -7.60 -2.76 -11.89
CA ALA A 20 -9.00 -2.81 -12.29
C ALA A 20 -9.65 -1.42 -12.25
N GLY A 21 -9.43 -0.63 -11.20
CA GLY A 21 -9.92 0.74 -11.09
C GLY A 21 -9.38 1.64 -12.21
N LEU A 22 -8.09 1.56 -12.51
CA LEU A 22 -7.48 2.31 -13.61
C LEU A 22 -8.05 1.87 -14.98
N ALA A 23 -8.17 0.57 -15.23
CA ALA A 23 -8.76 0.06 -16.46
C ALA A 23 -10.19 0.58 -16.67
N LEU A 24 -11.01 0.60 -15.61
CA LEU A 24 -12.37 1.14 -15.66
C LEU A 24 -12.41 2.63 -15.97
N ILE A 25 -11.51 3.43 -15.39
CA ILE A 25 -11.37 4.86 -15.75
C ILE A 25 -11.06 5.00 -17.24
N LEU A 26 -10.09 4.23 -17.76
CA LEU A 26 -9.67 4.29 -19.16
C LEU A 26 -10.79 3.85 -20.13
N MET A 27 -11.71 3.01 -19.67
CA MET A 27 -12.90 2.58 -20.42
C MET A 27 -14.09 3.56 -20.28
N GLY A 28 -13.95 4.66 -19.55
CA GLY A 28 -15.01 5.65 -19.32
C GLY A 28 -15.97 5.33 -18.17
N HIS A 29 -15.68 4.31 -17.36
CA HIS A 29 -16.50 3.87 -16.23
C HIS A 29 -16.04 4.47 -14.88
N SER A 30 -15.85 5.79 -14.82
CA SER A 30 -15.31 6.48 -13.63
C SER A 30 -16.18 6.38 -12.37
N GLN A 31 -17.49 6.14 -12.52
CA GLN A 31 -18.45 6.00 -11.42
C GLN A 31 -18.52 4.57 -10.85
N HIS A 32 -17.73 3.63 -11.37
CA HIS A 32 -17.75 2.24 -10.90
C HIS A 32 -17.21 2.11 -9.47
N PHE A 33 -17.79 1.21 -8.67
CA PHE A 33 -17.43 1.09 -7.25
C PHE A 33 -15.93 0.81 -7.02
N LEU A 34 -15.27 0.07 -7.92
CA LEU A 34 -13.82 -0.20 -7.84
C LEU A 34 -12.95 1.04 -8.03
N VAL A 35 -13.42 2.04 -8.77
CA VAL A 35 -12.75 3.33 -8.90
C VAL A 35 -12.84 4.08 -7.57
N LEU A 36 -14.03 4.13 -6.98
CA LEU A 36 -14.23 4.72 -5.66
C LEU A 36 -13.41 3.99 -4.58
N LEU A 37 -13.42 2.66 -4.58
CA LEU A 37 -12.64 1.85 -3.65
C LEU A 37 -11.13 2.12 -3.79
N SER A 38 -10.62 2.20 -5.02
CA SER A 38 -9.22 2.54 -5.29
C SER A 38 -8.85 3.92 -4.74
N ALA A 39 -9.71 4.92 -4.97
CA ALA A 39 -9.51 6.28 -4.48
C ALA A 39 -9.53 6.35 -2.93
N VAL A 40 -10.49 5.66 -2.29
CA VAL A 40 -10.59 5.58 -0.83
C VAL A 40 -9.37 4.89 -0.23
N LEU A 41 -8.92 3.77 -0.81
CA LEU A 41 -7.72 3.07 -0.37
C LEU A 41 -6.48 3.95 -0.50
N LEU A 42 -6.31 4.61 -1.64
CA LEU A 42 -5.16 5.51 -1.86
C LEU A 42 -5.16 6.69 -0.87
N GLY A 43 -6.34 7.26 -0.60
CA GLY A 43 -6.51 8.31 0.41
C GLY A 43 -6.18 7.80 1.83
N ALA A 44 -6.68 6.63 2.21
CA ALA A 44 -6.36 6.01 3.49
C ALA A 44 -4.84 5.75 3.63
N HIS A 45 -4.21 5.20 2.60
CA HIS A 45 -2.77 4.95 2.57
C HIS A 45 -1.94 6.24 2.69
N ALA A 46 -2.37 7.34 2.07
CA ALA A 46 -1.69 8.63 2.23
C ALA A 46 -1.71 9.11 3.69
N LEU A 47 -2.83 8.90 4.40
CA LEU A 47 -2.96 9.23 5.82
C LEU A 47 -2.09 8.34 6.72
N GLU A 48 -1.66 7.16 6.25
CA GLU A 48 -0.78 6.28 7.00
C GLU A 48 0.70 6.70 6.94
N ILE A 49 1.11 7.56 5.98
CA ILE A 49 2.51 7.96 5.80
C ILE A 49 3.14 8.51 7.10
N PRO A 50 2.52 9.43 7.86
CA PRO A 50 3.08 9.91 9.12
C PRO A 50 3.26 8.80 10.16
N VAL A 51 2.32 7.84 10.20
CA VAL A 51 2.40 6.67 11.10
C VAL A 51 3.55 5.76 10.68
N ALA A 52 3.68 5.47 9.38
CA ALA A 52 4.76 4.68 8.83
C ALA A 52 6.14 5.28 9.16
N PHE A 53 6.31 6.60 8.98
CA PHE A 53 7.53 7.31 9.39
C PHE A 53 7.79 7.16 10.89
N LYS A 54 6.78 7.42 11.74
CA LYS A 54 6.92 7.30 13.21
C LYS A 54 7.32 5.89 13.63
N VAL A 55 6.72 4.87 13.03
CA VAL A 55 6.95 3.46 13.36
C VAL A 55 8.31 2.99 12.87
N LEU A 56 8.69 3.34 11.64
CA LEU A 56 9.91 2.83 11.01
C LEU A 56 11.15 3.70 11.25
N LYS A 57 11.04 4.87 11.89
CA LYS A 57 12.17 5.81 12.10
C LYS A 57 13.47 5.15 12.61
N HIS A 58 13.35 4.18 13.51
CA HIS A 58 14.48 3.48 14.13
C HIS A 58 15.25 2.57 13.15
N LEU A 59 14.64 2.22 12.02
CA LEU A 59 15.24 1.44 10.95
C LEU A 59 15.94 2.33 9.90
N ASN A 60 15.84 3.66 10.04
CA ASN A 60 16.34 4.65 9.09
C ASN A 60 15.96 4.26 7.63
N PRO A 61 14.65 4.23 7.32
CA PRO A 61 14.14 3.79 6.03
C PRO A 61 14.44 4.83 4.95
N ALA A 62 14.63 4.37 3.71
CA ALA A 62 14.74 5.29 2.58
C ALA A 62 13.40 6.05 2.41
N PRO A 63 13.36 7.40 2.50
CA PRO A 63 12.10 8.14 2.51
C PRO A 63 11.22 7.86 1.30
N LEU A 64 11.82 7.79 0.11
CA LEU A 64 11.09 7.50 -1.12
C LEU A 64 10.45 6.11 -1.09
N ARG A 65 11.18 5.08 -0.63
CA ARG A 65 10.66 3.72 -0.49
C ARG A 65 9.53 3.64 0.53
N LEU A 66 9.63 4.39 1.63
CA LEU A 66 8.57 4.46 2.64
C LEU A 66 7.31 5.09 2.08
N VAL A 67 7.43 6.23 1.38
CA VAL A 67 6.28 6.92 0.79
C VAL A 67 5.62 6.05 -0.27
N ILE A 68 6.38 5.50 -1.23
CA ILE A 68 5.83 4.65 -2.30
C ILE A 68 5.22 3.36 -1.72
N GLY A 69 5.93 2.69 -0.82
CA GLY A 69 5.46 1.45 -0.20
C GLY A 69 4.18 1.66 0.62
N THR A 70 4.11 2.77 1.36
CA THR A 70 2.90 3.11 2.14
C THR A 70 1.76 3.55 1.23
N LEU A 71 2.00 4.32 0.17
CA LEU A 71 0.92 4.72 -0.76
C LEU A 71 0.31 3.53 -1.52
N LEU A 72 1.15 2.58 -1.96
CA LEU A 72 0.68 1.43 -2.73
C LEU A 72 0.07 0.33 -1.86
N PHE A 73 0.53 0.18 -0.63
CA PHE A 73 0.19 -1.00 0.17
C PHE A 73 -0.26 -0.70 1.60
N GLY A 74 -0.19 0.55 2.04
CA GLY A 74 -0.52 0.93 3.41
C GLY A 74 0.17 0.04 4.44
N PHE A 75 -0.62 -0.40 5.43
CA PHE A 75 -0.15 -1.24 6.52
C PHE A 75 0.31 -2.62 6.06
N THR A 76 -0.13 -3.13 4.91
CA THR A 76 0.34 -4.42 4.40
C THR A 76 1.78 -4.35 3.90
N TRP A 77 2.38 -3.15 3.84
CA TRP A 77 3.82 -2.95 3.63
C TRP A 77 4.57 -2.54 4.90
N TRP A 78 4.19 -1.45 5.57
CA TRP A 78 5.02 -0.93 6.67
C TRP A 78 4.98 -1.81 7.92
N LEU A 79 3.89 -2.55 8.17
CA LEU A 79 3.81 -3.47 9.31
C LEU A 79 4.73 -4.70 9.14
N PRO A 80 4.79 -5.35 7.96
CA PRO A 80 5.81 -6.36 7.67
C PRO A 80 7.26 -5.87 7.76
N VAL A 81 7.54 -4.63 7.31
CA VAL A 81 8.88 -4.02 7.49
C VAL A 81 9.21 -3.91 8.97
N LYS A 82 8.29 -3.38 9.79
CA LYS A 82 8.44 -3.32 11.26
C LYS A 82 8.71 -4.70 11.86
N ARG A 83 8.09 -5.76 11.32
CA ARG A 83 8.23 -7.16 11.77
C ARG A 83 9.47 -7.87 11.20
N GLY A 84 10.31 -7.20 10.40
CA GLY A 84 11.49 -7.80 9.78
C GLY A 84 11.19 -8.78 8.64
N VAL A 85 9.96 -8.80 8.12
CA VAL A 85 9.57 -9.65 6.97
C VAL A 85 10.06 -9.04 5.65
N TYR A 86 10.06 -7.71 5.57
CA TYR A 86 10.56 -6.94 4.43
C TYR A 86 11.74 -6.05 4.86
N ALA A 87 12.65 -5.80 3.92
CA ALA A 87 13.74 -4.85 4.14
C ALA A 87 13.22 -3.40 4.10
N PRO A 88 13.75 -2.49 4.95
CA PRO A 88 13.40 -1.07 4.95
C PRO A 88 14.11 -0.23 3.87
N ARG A 89 15.13 -0.79 3.20
CA ARG A 89 15.99 -0.14 2.20
C ARG A 89 16.09 -0.98 0.95
#